data_AF-X6M8Z0-F1
#
_entry.id   AF-X6M8Z0-F1
#
_cell.length_a   1.000
_cell.length_b   1.000
_cell.length_c   1.000
_cell.angle_alpha   90.00
_cell.angle_beta   90.00
_cell.angle_gamma   90.00
#
_symmetry.space_group_name_H-M   'P 1'
#
loop_
_entity.id
_entity.type
_entity.pdbx_description
1 polymer ?
#
loop_
_entity_poly.entity_id
_entity_poly.type
_entity_poly.pdbx_seq_one_letter_code
_entity_poly.pdbx_strand_id
1 'polypeptide(L)'
;MPLIHAKDPKSLNWLEKKSLNYLDTSRDASITQAMISLGTLEQSHGIDINYAKTDWIANMEAPPPAQFIGITHNTTFNTTLVSVPIGRSAHIKDEMDTMQRECDSQFDKIIALMQSQIMLLLLMNSMQLSKVKYFIQTIFASYNTGWIGKFDERIKRSMETITLQPITPLQWLQCQLSIRQGGFGLKIARPYAGAAFITSVLTASKLLPSIHITFENVNWIPTVEIDNAIHDYNTFTTDKDNIIDLNFLPEQSSLSKNIAANTRRKFLAKCNPRTKALVTSIISTQTHPPTYTRSPTSSHGPTSTIKNYIR
;
A
#
# COMPACT_ATOMS: atom_id res chain seq x y z
N MET A 1 56.73 -2.03 8.24
CA MET A 1 57.14 -3.40 8.58
C MET A 1 56.69 -3.66 10.01
N PRO A 2 55.91 -4.71 10.27
CA PRO A 2 56.27 -6.09 9.97
C PRO A 2 55.35 -6.78 8.94
N LEU A 3 55.94 -7.76 8.26
CA LEU A 3 55.33 -8.69 7.32
C LEU A 3 54.50 -9.74 8.08
N ILE A 4 53.29 -10.00 7.60
CA ILE A 4 52.57 -11.25 7.88
C ILE A 4 52.33 -11.95 6.54
N HIS A 5 52.84 -13.17 6.48
CA HIS A 5 52.87 -14.07 5.34
C HIS A 5 51.49 -14.30 4.70
N ALA A 6 51.48 -14.29 3.36
CA ALA A 6 50.40 -14.80 2.54
C ALA A 6 50.07 -16.25 2.91
N LYS A 7 48.81 -16.49 3.32
CA LYS A 7 48.23 -17.84 3.39
C LYS A 7 47.67 -18.20 2.02
N ASP A 8 48.01 -19.42 1.58
CA ASP A 8 47.66 -20.07 0.33
C ASP A 8 46.19 -19.84 -0.15
N PRO A 9 45.97 -19.42 -1.40
CA PRO A 9 44.63 -19.19 -1.97
C PRO A 9 43.86 -20.49 -2.31
N LYS A 10 44.41 -21.67 -2.00
CA LYS A 10 43.78 -22.97 -2.28
C LYS A 10 42.96 -23.54 -1.11
N SER A 11 43.09 -23.00 0.10
CA SER A 11 42.41 -23.53 1.29
C SER A 11 41.05 -22.88 1.60
N LEU A 12 40.73 -21.71 1.04
CA LEU A 12 39.41 -21.06 1.19
C LEU A 12 38.32 -21.70 0.29
N ASN A 13 38.68 -22.30 -0.84
CA ASN A 13 37.72 -22.81 -1.82
C ASN A 13 37.05 -24.14 -1.44
N TRP A 14 37.58 -24.88 -0.44
CA TRP A 14 37.05 -26.20 -0.10
C TRP A 14 35.95 -26.14 0.98
N LEU A 15 35.99 -25.16 1.89
CA LEU A 15 34.98 -24.99 2.93
C LEU A 15 33.73 -24.25 2.43
N GLU A 16 33.86 -23.29 1.50
CA GLU A 16 32.70 -22.64 0.87
C GLU A 16 31.94 -23.59 -0.07
N LYS A 17 32.64 -24.42 -0.86
CA LYS A 17 31.98 -25.40 -1.75
C LYS A 17 31.28 -26.54 -0.99
N LYS A 18 31.79 -26.96 0.18
CA LYS A 18 31.16 -28.02 0.97
C LYS A 18 29.95 -27.52 1.76
N SER A 19 29.95 -26.24 2.13
CA SER A 19 28.83 -25.59 2.82
C SER A 19 27.67 -25.26 1.88
N LEU A 20 27.93 -24.96 0.60
CA LEU A 20 26.87 -24.85 -0.41
C LEU A 20 26.26 -26.20 -0.79
N ASN A 21 27.05 -27.27 -0.91
CA ASN A 21 26.54 -28.56 -1.42
C ASN A 21 25.79 -29.42 -0.39
N TYR A 22 25.95 -29.17 0.92
CA TYR A 22 25.27 -29.95 1.97
C TYR A 22 23.93 -29.37 2.43
N LEU A 23 23.57 -28.16 2.01
CA LEU A 23 22.31 -27.51 2.38
C LEU A 23 21.21 -27.59 1.30
N ASP A 24 21.55 -27.97 0.07
CA ASP A 24 20.60 -28.01 -1.06
C ASP A 24 19.83 -29.33 -1.19
N THR A 25 20.51 -30.48 -1.11
CA THR A 25 19.89 -31.78 -1.41
C THR A 25 18.79 -32.21 -0.44
N SER A 26 18.86 -31.77 0.83
CA SER A 26 17.82 -32.07 1.84
C SER A 26 16.58 -31.18 1.69
N ARG A 27 16.69 -29.98 1.11
CA ARG A 27 15.58 -29.04 0.95
C ARG A 27 14.78 -29.33 -0.32
N ASP A 28 15.45 -29.71 -1.40
CA ASP A 28 14.81 -30.12 -2.65
C ASP A 28 13.94 -31.37 -2.47
N ALA A 29 14.40 -32.33 -1.64
CA ALA A 29 13.61 -33.49 -1.26
C ALA A 29 12.34 -33.10 -0.48
N SER A 30 12.40 -32.07 0.36
CA SER A 30 11.26 -31.58 1.15
C SER A 30 10.20 -30.86 0.29
N ILE A 31 10.62 -30.01 -0.65
CA ILE A 31 9.70 -29.30 -1.55
C ILE A 31 9.04 -30.28 -2.51
N THR A 32 9.83 -31.21 -3.08
CA THR A 32 9.33 -32.26 -3.95
C THR A 32 8.32 -33.15 -3.22
N GLN A 33 8.59 -33.51 -1.96
CA GLN A 33 7.68 -34.29 -1.13
C GLN A 33 6.40 -33.53 -0.78
N ALA A 34 6.49 -32.22 -0.52
CA ALA A 34 5.33 -31.37 -0.29
C ALA A 34 4.44 -31.28 -1.54
N MET A 35 5.05 -31.14 -2.71
CA MET A 35 4.35 -31.10 -3.99
C MET A 35 3.73 -32.45 -4.37
N ILE A 36 4.41 -33.58 -4.09
CA ILE A 36 3.81 -34.92 -4.23
C ILE A 36 2.60 -35.05 -3.31
N SER A 37 2.72 -34.61 -2.05
CA SER A 37 1.60 -34.61 -1.10
C SER A 37 0.43 -33.74 -1.58
N LEU A 38 0.71 -32.59 -2.21
CA LEU A 38 -0.29 -31.75 -2.86
C LEU A 38 -0.98 -32.49 -4.03
N GLY A 39 -0.24 -33.25 -4.84
CA GLY A 39 -0.83 -34.09 -5.90
C GLY A 39 -1.77 -35.17 -5.34
N THR A 40 -1.51 -35.69 -4.13
CA THR A 40 -2.43 -36.64 -3.48
C THR A 40 -3.73 -36.01 -2.96
N LEU A 41 -3.83 -34.67 -2.91
CA LEU A 41 -5.08 -33.98 -2.55
C LEU A 41 -6.15 -34.10 -3.64
N GLU A 42 -5.76 -34.33 -4.88
CA GLU A 42 -6.71 -34.62 -5.96
C GLU A 42 -7.52 -35.89 -5.63
N GLN A 43 -6.82 -36.95 -5.23
CA GLN A 43 -7.43 -38.24 -4.91
C GLN A 43 -8.24 -38.23 -3.60
N SER A 44 -7.83 -37.41 -2.61
CA SER A 44 -8.47 -37.39 -1.29
C SER A 44 -9.57 -36.35 -1.14
N HIS A 45 -9.46 -35.19 -1.80
CA HIS A 45 -10.37 -34.05 -1.63
C HIS A 45 -10.92 -33.51 -2.96
N GLY A 46 -10.53 -34.06 -4.12
CA GLY A 46 -10.94 -33.57 -5.43
C GLY A 46 -10.35 -32.21 -5.79
N ILE A 47 -9.24 -31.83 -5.15
CA ILE A 47 -8.56 -30.55 -5.39
C ILE A 47 -7.38 -30.80 -6.34
N ASP A 48 -7.45 -30.20 -7.53
CA ASP A 48 -6.41 -30.31 -8.55
C ASP A 48 -5.58 -29.02 -8.66
N ILE A 49 -4.30 -29.17 -9.02
CA ILE A 49 -3.37 -28.06 -9.22
C ILE A 49 -3.60 -27.47 -10.61
N ASN A 50 -3.89 -26.17 -10.67
CA ASN A 50 -4.01 -25.48 -11.94
C ASN A 50 -2.61 -25.19 -12.55
N TYR A 51 -2.10 -26.11 -13.35
CA TYR A 51 -0.80 -25.93 -14.02
C TYR A 51 -0.72 -24.70 -14.91
N ALA A 52 -1.84 -24.25 -15.51
CA ALA A 52 -1.85 -23.03 -16.31
C ALA A 52 -1.66 -21.74 -15.49
N LYS A 53 -1.82 -21.80 -14.16
CA LYS A 53 -1.58 -20.70 -13.22
C LYS A 53 -0.41 -20.94 -12.28
N THR A 54 0.34 -22.03 -12.48
CA THR A 54 1.43 -22.43 -11.60
C THR A 54 2.75 -22.28 -12.33
N ASP A 55 3.71 -21.62 -11.69
CA ASP A 55 5.06 -21.45 -12.20
C ASP A 55 6.07 -22.08 -11.23
N TRP A 56 7.06 -22.76 -11.80
CA TRP A 56 8.24 -23.22 -11.08
C TRP A 56 9.30 -22.12 -11.14
N ILE A 57 9.53 -21.42 -10.02
CA ILE A 57 10.45 -20.29 -9.95
C ILE A 57 11.80 -20.78 -9.43
N ALA A 58 12.77 -20.95 -10.32
CA ALA A 58 14.11 -21.44 -9.98
C ALA A 58 15.15 -20.99 -11.02
N ASN A 59 16.43 -21.19 -10.69
CA ASN A 59 17.51 -20.99 -11.67
C ASN A 59 17.45 -22.07 -12.76
N MET A 60 18.08 -21.80 -13.91
CA MET A 60 18.17 -22.79 -15.01
C MET A 60 18.75 -24.15 -14.59
N GLU A 61 19.58 -24.16 -13.55
CA GLU A 61 20.23 -25.35 -13.01
C GLU A 61 19.30 -26.24 -12.17
N ALA A 62 18.12 -25.75 -11.79
CA ALA A 62 17.13 -26.45 -10.97
C ALA A 62 15.75 -26.53 -11.68
N PRO A 63 15.66 -27.30 -12.79
CA PRO A 63 14.41 -27.44 -13.53
C PRO A 63 13.32 -28.14 -12.69
N PRO A 64 12.03 -27.98 -13.07
CA PRO A 64 10.94 -28.67 -12.39
C PRO A 64 11.14 -30.19 -12.42
N PRO A 65 10.82 -30.91 -11.33
CA PRO A 65 10.87 -32.36 -11.28
C PRO A 65 10.03 -33.01 -12.39
N ALA A 66 10.46 -34.18 -12.88
CA ALA A 66 9.83 -34.87 -14.02
C ALA A 66 8.34 -35.23 -13.82
N GLN A 67 7.84 -35.22 -12.60
CA GLN A 67 6.42 -35.44 -12.29
C GLN A 67 5.53 -34.21 -12.49
N PHE A 68 6.11 -33.03 -12.71
CA PHE A 68 5.40 -31.76 -12.94
C PHE A 68 5.55 -31.27 -14.40
N ILE A 69 5.54 -32.21 -15.35
CA ILE A 69 5.55 -31.90 -16.78
C ILE A 69 4.31 -31.08 -17.11
N GLY A 70 4.51 -29.83 -17.54
CA GLY A 70 3.43 -28.88 -17.87
C GLY A 70 3.43 -27.61 -17.03
N ILE A 71 4.15 -27.58 -15.91
CA ILE A 71 4.41 -26.35 -15.15
C ILE A 71 5.48 -25.52 -15.88
N THR A 72 5.21 -24.22 -16.07
CA THR A 72 6.16 -23.30 -16.72
C THR A 72 7.39 -23.10 -15.83
N HIS A 73 8.59 -23.31 -16.37
CA HIS A 73 9.84 -23.00 -15.67
C HIS A 73 10.18 -21.50 -15.83
N ASN A 74 9.95 -20.73 -14.77
CA ASN A 74 10.21 -19.30 -14.73
C ASN A 74 11.60 -19.01 -14.15
N THR A 75 12.57 -18.85 -15.04
CA THR A 75 13.97 -18.53 -14.70
C THR A 75 14.24 -17.04 -14.54
N THR A 76 13.24 -16.21 -14.82
CA THR A 76 13.37 -14.75 -14.73
C THR A 76 13.06 -14.22 -13.34
N PHE A 77 12.46 -15.04 -12.48
CA PHE A 77 11.91 -14.68 -11.17
C PHE A 77 10.86 -13.55 -11.23
N ASN A 78 10.34 -13.26 -12.41
CA ASN A 78 9.26 -12.29 -12.61
C ASN A 78 7.93 -12.99 -12.38
N THR A 79 7.23 -12.63 -11.31
CA THR A 79 5.94 -13.22 -10.98
C THR A 79 5.07 -12.19 -10.30
N THR A 80 3.78 -12.50 -10.15
CA THR A 80 2.83 -11.64 -9.46
C THR A 80 2.21 -12.41 -8.30
N LEU A 81 2.47 -11.97 -7.07
CA LEU A 81 1.90 -12.57 -5.87
C LEU A 81 0.79 -11.67 -5.33
N VAL A 82 -0.45 -12.16 -5.32
CA VAL A 82 -1.62 -11.38 -4.84
C VAL A 82 -1.72 -10.02 -5.55
N SER A 83 -1.47 -9.99 -6.86
CA SER A 83 -1.43 -8.76 -7.70
C SER A 83 -0.23 -7.84 -7.46
N VAL A 84 0.75 -8.22 -6.63
CA VAL A 84 2.01 -7.49 -6.46
C VAL A 84 3.06 -8.09 -7.38
N PRO A 85 3.57 -7.36 -8.38
CA PRO A 85 4.71 -7.81 -9.15
C PRO A 85 5.98 -7.93 -8.29
N ILE A 86 6.66 -9.05 -8.46
CA ILE A 86 7.94 -9.40 -7.86
C ILE A 86 8.89 -9.73 -9.01
N GLY A 87 10.12 -9.22 -8.96
CA GLY A 87 11.15 -9.55 -9.94
C GLY A 87 11.91 -8.31 -10.41
N ARG A 88 12.28 -8.28 -11.68
CA ARG A 88 13.10 -7.21 -12.25
C ARG A 88 12.30 -5.90 -12.35
N SER A 89 13.00 -4.77 -12.23
CA SER A 89 12.38 -3.43 -12.29
C SER A 89 11.57 -3.20 -13.58
N ALA A 90 11.97 -3.79 -14.71
CA ALA A 90 11.23 -3.71 -15.96
C ALA A 90 9.86 -4.40 -15.90
N HIS A 91 9.78 -5.58 -15.26
CA HIS A 91 8.52 -6.31 -15.08
C HIS A 91 7.60 -5.58 -14.10
N ILE A 92 8.15 -5.11 -12.97
CA ILE A 92 7.39 -4.30 -12.00
C ILE A 92 6.80 -3.06 -12.69
N LYS A 93 7.59 -2.38 -13.53
CA LYS A 93 7.11 -1.21 -14.26
C LYS A 93 5.95 -1.54 -15.21
N ASP A 94 6.06 -2.62 -15.98
CA ASP A 94 5.03 -3.03 -16.96
C ASP A 94 3.71 -3.42 -16.27
N GLU A 95 3.79 -4.17 -15.17
CA GLU A 95 2.63 -4.54 -14.35
C GLU A 95 1.98 -3.30 -13.71
N MET A 96 2.78 -2.36 -13.21
CA MET A 96 2.25 -1.10 -12.66
C MET A 96 1.65 -0.19 -13.74
N ASP A 97 2.21 -0.14 -14.95
CA ASP A 97 1.62 0.57 -16.08
C ASP A 97 0.30 -0.10 -16.54
N THR A 98 0.18 -1.42 -16.42
CA THR A 98 -1.08 -2.16 -16.67
C THR A 98 -2.15 -1.83 -15.63
N MET A 99 -1.78 -1.85 -14.35
CA MET A 99 -2.67 -1.42 -13.27
C MET A 99 -3.10 0.05 -13.44
N GLN A 100 -2.19 0.93 -13.87
CA GLN A 100 -2.50 2.33 -14.15
C GLN A 100 -3.55 2.46 -15.26
N ARG A 101 -3.41 1.70 -16.36
CA ARG A 101 -4.40 1.68 -17.45
C ARG A 101 -5.78 1.23 -16.98
N GLU A 102 -5.84 0.23 -16.11
CA GLU A 102 -7.10 -0.20 -15.50
C GLU A 102 -7.70 0.90 -14.61
N CYS A 103 -6.88 1.59 -13.81
CA CYS A 103 -7.35 2.74 -13.03
C CYS A 103 -7.88 3.86 -13.93
N ASP A 104 -7.20 4.16 -15.04
CA ASP A 104 -7.61 5.19 -16.00
C ASP A 104 -8.97 4.86 -16.62
N SER A 105 -9.19 3.59 -17.01
CA SER A 105 -10.48 3.07 -17.48
C SER A 105 -11.59 3.23 -16.43
N GLN A 106 -11.29 2.99 -15.16
CA GLN A 106 -12.24 3.21 -14.06
C GLN A 106 -12.57 4.69 -13.86
N PHE A 107 -11.60 5.59 -14.01
CA PHE A 107 -11.87 7.03 -14.00
C PHE A 107 -12.79 7.44 -15.17
N ASP A 108 -12.56 6.92 -16.38
CA ASP A 108 -13.43 7.21 -17.53
C ASP A 108 -14.87 6.76 -17.30
N LYS A 109 -15.06 5.56 -16.73
CA LYS A 109 -16.38 5.04 -16.36
C LYS A 109 -17.09 5.94 -15.34
N ILE A 110 -16.37 6.49 -14.36
CA ILE A 110 -16.95 7.42 -13.39
C ILE A 110 -17.40 8.70 -14.10
N ILE A 111 -16.54 9.28 -14.95
CA ILE A 111 -16.86 10.50 -15.68
C ILE A 111 -18.07 10.31 -16.62
N ALA A 112 -18.27 9.10 -17.15
CA ALA A 112 -19.40 8.76 -18.00
C ALA A 112 -20.77 8.74 -17.28
N LEU A 113 -20.82 8.75 -15.94
CA LEU A 113 -22.09 8.69 -15.19
C LEU A 113 -22.95 9.97 -15.28
N MET A 114 -22.43 11.04 -15.90
CA MET A 114 -23.08 12.34 -16.17
C MET A 114 -23.63 13.13 -14.95
N GLN A 115 -23.79 12.52 -13.78
CA GLN A 115 -24.25 13.19 -12.56
C GLN A 115 -23.08 13.58 -11.65
N SER A 116 -22.79 14.89 -11.56
CA SER A 116 -21.65 15.44 -10.83
C SER A 116 -21.55 15.01 -9.36
N GLN A 117 -22.68 14.89 -8.67
CA GLN A 117 -22.72 14.46 -7.28
C GLN A 117 -22.28 12.99 -7.10
N ILE A 118 -22.74 12.09 -7.98
CA ILE A 118 -22.35 10.68 -7.94
C ILE A 118 -20.88 10.54 -8.32
N MET A 119 -20.44 11.26 -9.36
CA MET A 119 -19.04 11.28 -9.78
C MET A 119 -18.13 11.70 -8.64
N LEU A 120 -18.49 12.79 -7.95
CA LEU A 120 -17.73 13.29 -6.80
C LEU A 120 -17.72 12.27 -5.65
N LEU A 121 -18.87 11.65 -5.34
CA LEU A 121 -18.96 10.67 -4.27
C LEU A 121 -18.11 9.41 -4.54
N LEU A 122 -18.12 8.91 -5.78
CA LEU A 122 -17.31 7.76 -6.20
C LEU A 122 -15.83 8.11 -6.23
N LEU A 123 -15.48 9.27 -6.78
CA LEU A 123 -14.12 9.80 -6.73
C LEU A 123 -13.65 9.90 -5.27
N MET A 124 -14.51 10.35 -4.37
CA MET A 124 -14.16 10.57 -2.97
C MET A 124 -13.93 9.30 -2.15
N ASN A 125 -14.73 8.27 -2.39
CA ASN A 125 -14.71 7.08 -1.54
C ASN A 125 -13.97 5.90 -2.17
N SER A 126 -13.97 5.80 -3.51
CA SER A 126 -13.53 4.60 -4.21
C SER A 126 -12.25 4.80 -5.04
N MET A 127 -12.04 5.99 -5.61
CA MET A 127 -10.93 6.27 -6.53
C MET A 127 -9.94 7.30 -5.97
N GLN A 128 -9.51 7.10 -4.72
CA GLN A 128 -8.42 7.85 -4.10
C GLN A 128 -7.32 6.90 -3.61
N LEU A 129 -6.64 7.28 -2.52
CA LEU A 129 -5.72 6.44 -1.75
C LEU A 129 -6.24 5.02 -1.49
N SER A 130 -7.53 4.80 -1.25
CA SER A 130 -8.09 3.45 -0.98
C SER A 130 -7.82 2.46 -2.12
N LYS A 131 -7.89 2.90 -3.37
CA LYS A 131 -7.68 2.07 -4.56
C LYS A 131 -6.23 1.59 -4.68
N VAL A 132 -5.29 2.46 -4.35
CA VAL A 132 -3.85 2.21 -4.56
C VAL A 132 -3.10 1.88 -3.27
N LYS A 133 -3.78 1.91 -2.11
CA LYS A 133 -3.18 1.69 -0.78
C LYS A 133 -2.41 0.40 -0.71
N TYR A 134 -2.97 -0.67 -1.26
CA TYR A 134 -2.33 -1.99 -1.27
C TYR A 134 -0.97 -1.95 -1.99
N PHE A 135 -0.93 -1.37 -3.19
CA PHE A 135 0.28 -1.32 -4.02
C PHE A 135 1.37 -0.43 -3.42
N ILE A 136 1.02 0.72 -2.85
CA ILE A 136 2.01 1.60 -2.19
C ILE A 136 2.55 1.00 -0.88
N GLN A 137 1.87 0.00 -0.30
CA GLN A 137 2.34 -0.72 0.88
C GLN A 137 3.32 -1.83 0.53
N THR A 138 3.25 -2.38 -0.68
CA THR A 138 4.02 -3.55 -1.09
C THR A 138 5.16 -3.20 -2.03
N ILE A 139 4.99 -2.18 -2.86
CA ILE A 139 6.00 -1.70 -3.80
C ILE A 139 6.37 -0.30 -3.36
N PHE A 140 7.61 -0.12 -2.90
CA PHE A 140 8.07 1.22 -2.63
C PHE A 140 8.18 1.98 -3.96
N ALA A 141 7.21 2.86 -4.17
CA ALA A 141 7.05 3.63 -5.39
C ALA A 141 8.02 4.83 -5.43
N SER A 142 9.28 4.61 -5.04
CA SER A 142 10.36 5.62 -5.14
C SER A 142 10.35 6.27 -6.53
N TYR A 143 10.97 7.45 -6.60
CA TYR A 143 11.08 8.41 -7.72
C TYR A 143 10.97 7.87 -9.16
N ASN A 144 11.35 6.61 -9.41
CA ASN A 144 11.41 5.97 -10.72
C ASN A 144 10.10 5.39 -11.26
N THR A 145 9.08 5.15 -10.44
CA THR A 145 7.93 4.37 -10.93
C THR A 145 6.87 5.22 -11.66
N GLY A 146 6.82 6.54 -11.43
CA GLY A 146 6.01 7.53 -12.17
C GLY A 146 4.49 7.36 -12.12
N TRP A 147 3.98 6.16 -11.87
CA TRP A 147 2.57 5.79 -11.93
C TRP A 147 1.76 6.48 -10.83
N ILE A 148 2.30 6.63 -9.61
CA ILE A 148 1.60 7.39 -8.55
C ILE A 148 1.36 8.82 -8.99
N GLY A 149 2.33 9.44 -9.67
CA GLY A 149 2.17 10.78 -10.23
C GLY A 149 1.07 10.84 -11.29
N LYS A 150 1.01 9.84 -12.19
CA LYS A 150 -0.06 9.70 -13.20
C LYS A 150 -1.44 9.53 -12.52
N PHE A 151 -1.51 8.69 -11.48
CA PHE A 151 -2.72 8.46 -10.69
C PHE A 151 -3.22 9.74 -10.00
N ASP A 152 -2.34 10.47 -9.30
CA ASP A 152 -2.69 11.71 -8.61
C ASP A 152 -3.12 12.82 -9.58
N GLU A 153 -2.44 12.92 -10.72
CA GLU A 153 -2.81 13.82 -11.81
C GLU A 153 -4.18 13.44 -12.40
N ARG A 154 -4.48 12.14 -12.50
CA ARG A 154 -5.78 11.67 -12.96
C ARG A 154 -6.91 12.03 -11.99
N ILE A 155 -6.71 11.89 -10.68
CA ILE A 155 -7.66 12.38 -9.66
C ILE A 155 -7.92 13.87 -9.87
N LYS A 156 -6.86 14.67 -10.07
CA LYS A 156 -6.98 16.11 -10.29
C LYS A 156 -7.84 16.42 -11.53
N ARG A 157 -7.53 15.79 -12.67
CA ARG A 157 -8.29 15.97 -13.93
C ARG A 157 -9.74 15.54 -13.80
N SER A 158 -10.01 14.44 -13.10
CA SER A 158 -11.37 14.01 -12.82
C SER A 158 -12.11 15.05 -11.97
N MET A 159 -11.46 15.64 -10.97
CA MET A 159 -12.05 16.72 -10.18
C MET A 159 -12.35 17.96 -11.04
N GLU A 160 -11.41 18.38 -11.90
CA GLU A 160 -11.60 19.50 -12.84
C GLU A 160 -12.76 19.25 -13.81
N THR A 161 -12.92 18.00 -14.25
CA THR A 161 -14.03 17.58 -15.11
C THR A 161 -15.37 17.63 -14.36
N ILE A 162 -15.41 17.16 -13.11
CA ILE A 162 -16.62 17.20 -12.28
C ILE A 162 -17.04 18.64 -11.98
N THR A 163 -16.07 19.54 -11.71
CA THR A 163 -16.35 20.95 -11.42
C THR A 163 -16.53 21.81 -12.66
N LEU A 164 -16.28 21.27 -13.86
CA LEU A 164 -16.29 21.99 -15.14
C LEU A 164 -15.38 23.24 -15.14
N GLN A 165 -14.31 23.21 -14.33
CA GLN A 165 -13.43 24.35 -14.12
C GLN A 165 -12.00 23.86 -13.83
N PRO A 166 -10.97 24.56 -14.35
CA PRO A 166 -9.58 24.27 -14.01
C PRO A 166 -9.32 24.60 -12.54
N ILE A 167 -8.57 23.74 -11.85
CA ILE A 167 -8.29 23.88 -10.42
C ILE A 167 -6.91 24.49 -10.23
N THR A 168 -6.89 25.67 -9.60
CA THR A 168 -5.64 26.34 -9.23
C THR A 168 -4.85 25.55 -8.18
N PRO A 169 -3.52 25.75 -8.05
CA PRO A 169 -2.73 25.06 -7.02
C PRO A 169 -3.24 25.26 -5.58
N LEU A 170 -3.81 26.42 -5.27
CA LEU A 170 -4.39 26.70 -3.95
C LEU A 170 -5.70 25.95 -3.74
N GLN A 171 -6.60 25.94 -4.74
CA GLN A 171 -7.83 25.16 -4.70
C GLN A 171 -7.53 23.66 -4.61
N TRP A 172 -6.49 23.18 -5.29
CA TRP A 172 -6.08 21.79 -5.21
C TRP A 172 -5.66 21.39 -3.79
N LEU A 173 -4.88 22.25 -3.10
CA LEU A 173 -4.57 22.06 -1.69
C LEU A 173 -5.83 22.06 -0.81
N GLN A 174 -6.82 22.90 -1.12
CA GLN A 174 -8.10 22.92 -0.42
C GLN A 174 -8.87 21.61 -0.61
N CYS A 175 -8.91 21.07 -1.83
CA CYS A 175 -9.60 19.82 -2.13
C CYS A 175 -9.07 18.64 -1.30
N GLN A 176 -7.78 18.67 -0.96
CA GLN A 176 -7.14 17.62 -0.15
C GLN A 176 -7.46 17.71 1.34
N LEU A 177 -7.93 18.87 1.83
CA LEU A 177 -8.32 19.00 3.23
C LEU A 177 -9.55 18.16 3.54
N SER A 178 -9.68 17.69 4.77
CA SER A 178 -10.89 16.99 5.20
C SER A 178 -12.14 17.87 5.04
N ILE A 179 -13.31 17.23 4.89
CA ILE A 179 -14.61 17.92 4.82
C ILE A 179 -14.81 18.82 6.05
N ARG A 180 -14.37 18.35 7.23
CA ARG A 180 -14.40 19.10 8.49
C ARG A 180 -13.55 20.37 8.48
N GLN A 181 -12.63 20.50 7.53
CA GLN A 181 -11.75 21.64 7.36
C GLN A 181 -12.09 22.47 6.12
N GLY A 182 -13.27 22.26 5.52
CA GLY A 182 -13.72 23.01 4.34
C GLY A 182 -13.10 22.53 3.01
N GLY A 183 -12.61 21.30 2.97
CA GLY A 183 -12.14 20.64 1.74
C GLY A 183 -13.06 19.52 1.26
N PHE A 184 -12.58 18.75 0.28
CA PHE A 184 -13.29 17.60 -0.31
C PHE A 184 -12.77 16.25 0.21
N GLY A 185 -11.74 16.24 1.05
CA GLY A 185 -11.13 15.03 1.58
C GLY A 185 -10.40 14.21 0.53
N LEU A 186 -9.93 14.83 -0.57
CA LEU A 186 -9.18 14.14 -1.62
C LEU A 186 -7.77 13.75 -1.14
N LYS A 187 -7.58 12.47 -0.79
CA LYS A 187 -6.25 11.97 -0.43
C LYS A 187 -5.52 11.50 -1.68
N ILE A 188 -4.58 12.33 -2.14
CA ILE A 188 -3.59 11.94 -3.15
C ILE A 188 -2.64 10.89 -2.58
N ALA A 189 -2.14 9.98 -3.41
CA ALA A 189 -1.37 8.82 -3.00
C ALA A 189 0.10 9.15 -2.72
N ARG A 190 0.70 10.06 -3.48
CA ARG A 190 2.15 10.36 -3.38
C ARG A 190 2.61 10.72 -1.97
N PRO A 191 1.96 11.63 -1.23
CA PRO A 191 2.44 11.98 0.11
C PRO A 191 2.36 10.84 1.13
N TYR A 192 1.56 9.81 0.86
CA TYR A 192 1.31 8.69 1.77
C TYR A 192 2.11 7.44 1.41
N ALA A 193 2.79 7.41 0.26
CA ALA A 193 3.51 6.24 -0.23
C ALA A 193 4.61 5.80 0.74
N GLY A 194 5.55 6.69 1.10
CA GLY A 194 6.59 6.40 2.08
C GLY A 194 6.05 5.92 3.42
N ALA A 195 5.06 6.62 3.99
CA ALA A 195 4.43 6.22 5.26
C ALA A 195 3.77 4.82 5.21
N ALA A 196 3.10 4.52 4.09
CA ALA A 196 2.41 3.25 3.90
C ALA A 196 3.41 2.09 3.76
N PHE A 197 4.47 2.28 2.97
CA PHE A 197 5.54 1.30 2.81
C PHE A 197 6.27 1.04 4.13
N ILE A 198 6.75 2.08 4.82
CA ILE A 198 7.44 1.97 6.11
C ILE A 198 6.58 1.15 7.09
N THR A 199 5.30 1.50 7.25
CA THR A 199 4.44 0.79 8.19
C THR A 199 4.26 -0.68 7.81
N SER A 200 4.05 -0.95 6.52
CA SER A 200 3.88 -2.32 5.99
C SER A 200 5.10 -3.19 6.31
N VAL A 201 6.29 -2.67 6.02
CA VAL A 201 7.57 -3.31 6.31
C VAL A 201 7.71 -3.62 7.79
N LEU A 202 7.48 -2.65 8.67
CA LEU A 202 7.64 -2.86 10.11
C LEU A 202 6.66 -3.89 10.66
N THR A 203 5.41 -3.84 10.19
CA THR A 203 4.39 -4.81 10.58
C THR A 203 4.79 -6.21 10.13
N ALA A 204 5.29 -6.36 8.90
CA ALA A 204 5.81 -7.62 8.40
C ALA A 204 7.04 -8.10 9.21
N SER A 205 8.01 -7.22 9.50
CA SER A 205 9.19 -7.55 10.31
C SER A 205 8.83 -8.07 11.70
N LYS A 206 7.76 -7.54 12.32
CA LYS A 206 7.25 -8.02 13.62
C LYS A 206 6.56 -9.37 13.52
N LEU A 207 5.94 -9.68 12.38
CA LEU A 207 5.20 -10.92 12.16
C LEU A 207 6.08 -12.06 11.64
N LEU A 208 7.17 -11.78 10.93
CA LEU A 208 8.03 -12.80 10.33
C LEU A 208 8.54 -13.87 11.34
N PRO A 209 9.01 -13.53 12.55
CA PRO A 209 9.43 -14.53 13.53
C PRO A 209 8.31 -15.49 13.95
N SER A 210 7.05 -15.05 13.92
CA SER A 210 5.89 -15.89 14.23
C SER A 210 5.51 -16.86 13.11
N ILE A 211 5.92 -16.55 11.86
CA ILE A 211 5.60 -17.36 10.69
C ILE A 211 6.69 -18.43 10.48
N HIS A 212 7.95 -18.11 10.76
CA HIS A 212 9.05 -19.04 10.49
C HIS A 212 10.24 -18.83 11.44
N ILE A 213 10.58 -19.88 12.19
CA ILE A 213 11.53 -19.85 13.32
C ILE A 213 12.96 -19.46 12.94
N THR A 214 13.35 -19.60 11.67
CA THR A 214 14.70 -19.24 11.20
C THR A 214 14.81 -17.82 10.63
N PHE A 215 13.76 -17.00 10.66
CA PHE A 215 13.80 -15.60 10.21
C PHE A 215 14.28 -14.63 11.31
N GLU A 216 15.01 -15.11 12.32
CA GLU A 216 15.65 -14.21 13.27
C GLU A 216 16.84 -13.49 12.60
N ASN A 217 16.87 -12.15 12.70
CA ASN A 217 17.95 -11.28 12.21
C ASN A 217 18.20 -11.28 10.69
N VAL A 218 17.25 -11.75 9.87
CA VAL A 218 17.35 -11.63 8.42
C VAL A 218 17.02 -10.19 7.99
N ASN A 219 17.99 -9.49 7.41
CA ASN A 219 17.73 -8.20 6.76
C ASN A 219 17.02 -8.47 5.42
N TRP A 220 15.71 -8.66 5.48
CA TRP A 220 14.88 -9.08 4.34
C TRP A 220 14.49 -7.93 3.42
N ILE A 221 14.79 -6.67 3.80
CA ILE A 221 14.59 -5.49 2.95
C ILE A 221 15.91 -4.76 2.78
N PRO A 222 16.28 -4.36 1.54
CA PRO A 222 17.45 -3.53 1.34
C PRO A 222 17.34 -2.23 2.15
N THR A 223 18.34 -1.93 2.98
CA THR A 223 18.38 -0.71 3.82
C THR A 223 18.13 0.56 2.99
N VAL A 224 18.63 0.56 1.76
CA VAL A 224 18.44 1.64 0.77
C VAL A 224 16.96 1.92 0.47
N GLU A 225 16.10 0.91 0.37
CA GLU A 225 14.66 1.13 0.10
C GLU A 225 13.96 1.79 1.27
N ILE A 226 14.30 1.39 2.49
CA ILE A 226 13.75 1.99 3.70
C ILE A 226 14.23 3.42 3.87
N ASP A 227 15.53 3.68 3.66
CA ASP A 227 16.08 5.04 3.72
C ASP A 227 15.41 5.95 2.69
N ASN A 228 15.19 5.46 1.47
CA ASN A 228 14.46 6.21 0.45
C ASN A 228 13.00 6.46 0.85
N ALA A 229 12.34 5.52 1.52
CA ALA A 229 10.97 5.69 1.99
C ALA A 229 10.87 6.71 3.13
N ILE A 230 11.84 6.71 4.04
CA ILE A 230 11.96 7.73 5.10
C ILE A 230 12.20 9.09 4.47
N HIS A 231 13.11 9.17 3.50
CA HIS A 231 13.37 10.41 2.78
C HIS A 231 12.11 10.95 2.10
N ASP A 232 11.39 10.11 1.35
CA ASP A 232 10.13 10.47 0.70
C ASP A 232 9.10 10.98 1.71
N TYR A 233 8.86 10.26 2.81
CA TYR A 233 7.97 10.70 3.89
C TYR A 233 8.38 12.07 4.46
N ASN A 234 9.67 12.25 4.76
CA ASN A 234 10.21 13.48 5.32
C ASN A 234 10.03 14.69 4.38
N THR A 235 9.96 14.48 3.06
CA THR A 235 9.64 15.58 2.11
C THR A 235 8.21 16.10 2.25
N PHE A 236 7.29 15.29 2.79
CA PHE A 236 5.88 15.61 2.96
C PHE A 236 5.50 15.97 4.41
N THR A 237 6.45 16.01 5.33
CA THR A 237 6.24 16.40 6.72
C THR A 237 6.96 17.69 7.11
N THR A 238 6.88 18.05 8.39
CA THR A 238 7.69 19.12 8.98
C THR A 238 8.84 18.52 9.77
N ASP A 239 9.91 19.27 9.97
CA ASP A 239 11.13 18.79 10.65
C ASP A 239 10.86 18.11 12.00
N LYS A 240 9.90 18.63 12.76
CA LYS A 240 9.46 18.06 14.05
C LYS A 240 8.75 16.69 13.97
N ASP A 241 8.21 16.35 12.79
CA ASP A 241 7.43 15.15 12.53
C ASP A 241 8.21 14.17 11.62
N ASN A 242 9.47 14.49 11.29
CA ASN A 242 10.35 13.67 10.48
C ASN A 242 10.75 12.41 11.25
N ILE A 243 10.89 11.32 10.51
CA ILE A 243 11.46 10.08 11.02
C ILE A 243 12.98 10.25 11.03
N ILE A 244 13.57 10.16 12.23
CA ILE A 244 15.02 10.23 12.47
C ILE A 244 15.54 8.88 13.00
N ASP A 245 14.69 8.13 13.71
CA ASP A 245 15.03 6.83 14.27
C ASP A 245 13.98 5.78 13.85
N LEU A 246 14.47 4.68 13.28
CA LEU A 246 13.65 3.53 12.87
C LEU A 246 13.16 2.71 14.08
N ASN A 247 13.81 2.83 15.24
CA ASN A 247 13.43 2.10 16.44
C ASN A 247 12.15 2.65 17.07
N PHE A 248 11.84 3.93 16.85
CA PHE A 248 10.64 4.59 17.36
C PHE A 248 9.76 5.09 16.22
N LEU A 249 9.06 4.15 15.58
CA LEU A 249 8.19 4.46 14.45
C LEU A 249 6.72 4.55 14.88
N PRO A 250 6.05 5.69 14.62
CA PRO A 250 4.63 5.86 14.86
C PRO A 250 3.79 4.89 14.02
N GLU A 251 2.56 4.61 14.49
CA GLU A 251 1.57 3.89 13.68
C GLU A 251 1.25 4.62 12.36
N GLN A 252 0.80 3.88 11.34
CA GLN A 252 0.34 4.43 10.06
C GLN A 252 -0.67 5.58 10.24
N SER A 253 -1.53 5.49 11.25
CA SER A 253 -2.53 6.50 11.59
C SER A 253 -1.89 7.83 11.98
N SER A 254 -0.78 7.79 12.72
CA SER A 254 -0.01 8.95 13.16
C SER A 254 0.76 9.59 12.00
N LEU A 255 1.47 8.77 11.21
CA LEU A 255 2.18 9.23 10.01
C LEU A 255 1.23 9.93 9.02
N SER A 256 0.06 9.32 8.79
CA SER A 256 -0.97 9.89 7.92
C SER A 256 -1.54 11.22 8.44
N LYS A 257 -1.65 11.39 9.76
CA LYS A 257 -2.08 12.64 10.40
C LYS A 257 -1.05 13.74 10.22
N ASN A 258 0.24 13.42 10.33
CA ASN A 258 1.33 14.38 10.14
C ASN A 258 1.37 14.93 8.72
N ILE A 259 1.20 14.05 7.72
CA ILE A 259 1.07 14.44 6.31
C ILE A 259 -0.13 15.38 6.12
N ALA A 260 -1.32 14.99 6.63
CA ALA A 260 -2.53 15.81 6.50
C ALA A 260 -2.38 17.18 7.21
N ALA A 261 -1.73 17.22 8.37
CA ALA A 261 -1.43 18.45 9.09
C ALA A 261 -0.49 19.37 8.29
N ASN A 262 0.50 18.80 7.59
CA ASN A 262 1.38 19.57 6.71
C ASN A 262 0.65 20.13 5.48
N THR A 263 -0.21 19.34 4.83
CA THR A 263 -1.06 19.83 3.73
C THR A 263 -1.91 21.02 4.18
N ARG A 264 -2.54 20.92 5.36
CA ARG A 264 -3.29 22.03 5.97
C ARG A 264 -2.41 23.26 6.20
N ARG A 265 -1.22 23.08 6.76
CA ARG A 265 -0.27 24.18 7.00
C ARG A 265 0.10 24.90 5.70
N LYS A 266 0.43 24.14 4.65
CA LYS A 266 0.76 24.66 3.31
C LYS A 266 -0.41 25.45 2.71
N PHE A 267 -1.65 24.98 2.90
CA PHE A 267 -2.85 25.71 2.49
C PHE A 267 -3.01 27.03 3.25
N LEU A 268 -3.00 26.98 4.59
CA LEU A 268 -3.19 28.17 5.43
C LEU A 268 -2.12 29.25 5.23
N ALA A 269 -0.89 28.85 4.88
CA ALA A 269 0.20 29.78 4.56
C ALA A 269 -0.03 30.57 3.26
N LYS A 270 -0.78 30.01 2.31
CA LYS A 270 -1.07 30.63 1.01
C LYS A 270 -2.44 31.30 0.94
N CYS A 271 -3.28 31.12 1.95
CA CYS A 271 -4.62 31.68 2.00
C CYS A 271 -4.63 33.14 2.42
N ASN A 272 -5.60 33.89 1.88
CA ASN A 272 -5.88 35.24 2.36
C ASN A 272 -6.40 35.20 3.83
N PRO A 273 -6.30 36.32 4.57
CA PRO A 273 -6.72 36.37 5.98
C PRO A 273 -8.19 35.99 6.21
N ARG A 274 -9.09 36.34 5.27
CA ARG A 274 -10.52 36.04 5.36
C ARG A 274 -10.80 34.54 5.28
N THR A 275 -10.23 33.85 4.30
CA THR A 275 -10.34 32.39 4.12
C THR A 275 -9.67 31.66 5.30
N LYS A 276 -8.56 32.19 5.80
CA LYS A 276 -7.90 31.65 7.00
C LYS A 276 -8.81 31.73 8.23
N ALA A 277 -9.48 32.87 8.44
CA ALA A 277 -10.45 33.05 9.51
C ALA A 277 -11.62 32.08 9.36
N LEU A 278 -12.19 31.94 8.17
CA LEU A 278 -13.31 31.04 7.88
C LEU A 278 -12.97 29.56 8.13
N VAL A 279 -11.81 29.10 7.67
CA VAL A 279 -11.36 27.72 7.89
C VAL A 279 -11.10 27.46 9.37
N THR A 280 -10.59 28.47 10.09
CA THR A 280 -10.36 28.36 11.54
C THR A 280 -11.69 28.34 12.30
N SER A 281 -12.69 29.13 11.88
CA SER A 281 -14.00 29.16 12.52
C SER A 281 -14.81 27.88 12.31
N ILE A 282 -14.72 27.25 11.14
CA ILE A 282 -15.37 25.94 10.88
C ILE A 282 -14.85 24.87 11.85
N ILE A 283 -13.59 24.98 12.27
CA ILE A 283 -12.97 24.02 13.17
C ILE A 283 -13.37 24.31 14.62
N SER A 284 -13.47 25.58 15.03
CA SER A 284 -13.88 25.94 16.39
C SER A 284 -15.35 25.65 16.68
N THR A 285 -16.22 25.64 15.66
CA THR A 285 -17.65 25.34 15.83
C THR A 285 -17.96 23.84 15.93
N GLN A 286 -17.00 22.96 15.63
CA GLN A 286 -17.18 21.50 15.61
C GLN A 286 -16.64 20.78 16.86
N THR A 287 -16.23 21.51 17.91
CA THR A 287 -15.89 20.91 19.23
C THR A 287 -17.12 20.41 20.00
N HIS A 288 -18.34 20.61 19.48
CA HIS A 288 -19.54 19.93 19.94
C HIS A 288 -19.93 18.84 18.93
N PRO A 289 -20.12 17.58 19.35
CA PRO A 289 -20.63 16.55 18.47
C PRO A 289 -22.02 16.95 17.97
N PRO A 290 -22.34 16.80 16.67
CA PRO A 290 -23.68 17.06 16.18
C PRO A 290 -24.63 16.02 16.78
N THR A 291 -25.54 16.47 17.63
CA THR A 291 -26.61 15.70 18.30
C THR A 291 -27.65 15.13 17.32
N TYR A 292 -27.37 15.03 16.03
CA TYR A 292 -28.33 14.64 14.99
C TYR A 292 -28.27 13.16 14.59
N THR A 293 -27.42 12.34 15.21
CA THR A 293 -27.41 10.88 15.00
C THR A 293 -27.78 10.07 16.24
N ARG A 294 -28.52 10.64 17.20
CA ARG A 294 -29.26 9.83 18.19
C ARG A 294 -30.69 9.68 17.69
N SER A 295 -30.94 8.57 16.99
CA SER A 295 -32.28 8.00 16.88
C SER A 295 -32.88 7.86 18.29
N PRO A 296 -34.13 8.29 18.54
CA PRO A 296 -34.76 8.05 19.82
C PRO A 296 -34.93 6.54 19.98
N THR A 297 -34.19 5.95 20.91
CA THR A 297 -34.42 4.58 21.36
C THR A 297 -35.81 4.53 21.96
N SER A 298 -36.74 3.86 21.28
CA SER A 298 -38.07 3.55 21.79
C SER A 298 -37.94 2.58 22.98
N SER A 299 -37.96 3.10 24.20
CA SER A 299 -38.22 2.30 25.40
C SER A 299 -39.72 2.32 25.68
N HIS A 300 -40.30 1.11 25.75
CA HIS A 300 -41.69 0.85 26.12
C HIS A 300 -42.13 1.49 27.44
N GLY A 301 -43.37 2.02 27.44
CA GLY A 301 -44.33 2.05 28.56
C GLY A 301 -44.05 3.02 29.70
N PRO A 302 -45.06 3.78 30.18
CA PRO A 302 -46.27 3.15 30.69
C PRO A 302 -47.60 3.77 30.23
N THR A 303 -48.61 2.91 30.32
CA THR A 303 -50.05 3.11 30.28
C THR A 303 -50.53 4.41 30.96
N SER A 304 -51.26 5.24 30.22
CA SER A 304 -52.36 6.00 30.80
C SER A 304 -53.47 6.26 29.78
N THR A 305 -54.66 5.90 30.23
CA THR A 305 -55.98 5.99 29.61
C THR A 305 -56.36 7.42 29.27
N ILE A 306 -56.68 7.74 28.02
CA ILE A 306 -57.51 8.91 27.70
C ILE A 306 -58.64 8.51 26.74
N LYS A 307 -59.83 8.87 27.20
CA LYS A 307 -61.17 8.59 26.69
C LYS A 307 -61.42 9.27 25.35
N ASN A 308 -62.28 8.63 24.57
CA ASN A 308 -63.11 9.23 23.52
C ASN A 308 -63.60 10.63 23.92
N TYR A 309 -63.48 11.60 23.02
CA TYR A 309 -64.57 12.54 22.77
C TYR A 309 -64.55 13.04 21.33
N ILE A 310 -65.72 12.91 20.74
CA ILE A 310 -66.19 13.43 19.46
C ILE A 310 -66.27 14.96 19.52
N ARG A 311 -65.74 15.65 18.50
CA ARG A 311 -66.47 16.61 17.66
C ARG A 311 -65.64 17.00 16.44
#